data_AF-A0A0K1PPX9-F1
#
_entry.id   AF-A0A0K1PPX9-F1
#
_cell.length_a   1.000
_cell.length_b   1.000
_cell.length_c   1.000
_cell.angle_alpha   90.00
_cell.angle_beta   90.00
_cell.angle_gamma   90.00
#
_symmetry.space_group_name_H-M   'P 1'
#
loop_
_entity.id
_entity.type
_entity.pdbx_description
1 polymer ?
#
loop_
_entity_poly.entity_id
_entity_poly.type
_entity_poly.pdbx_seq_one_letter_code
_entity_poly.pdbx_strand_id
1 'polypeptide(L)'
;MLDLTSGEHPDLVVTHDACDADVGATRWDVYRWSVSGFPSSPVPFAIPASRCKQPFDAVAADRSSLRWATVDLTGDGNLDLVVTEDDCNADVGRKYWDVYPWSSAGFAMVPTQFEIPAGRCNTTFDAFVGTQSVRWATTDITGDRHPDLIVTQDSCDGDVGTSRWDVYAWTSAGFAKTPSTFTVPPPRCQKNFDALAGADPLRWVVQDLTGDGHADLVVTYDDCDKDVGTSRWDVHAWSASGFAVRPSTFSIPAPRCNKAFGAVAESAGSLSWTTMALTGKKQPDLVVTSDACDVTVGASRWDVYRWSSTGFAPTPSSFDIPAPRCNASFSKVASTSQSLAWSTLALVDTCKAALVVTKDTCDATVGTSRWDYYAQP
;
A
#
# COMPACT_ATOMS: atom_id res chain seq x y z
N MET A 1 9.52 5.67 5.96
CA MET A 1 9.14 7.06 5.68
C MET A 1 7.63 7.07 5.54
N LEU A 2 6.96 7.98 6.23
CA LEU A 2 5.50 8.17 6.21
C LEU A 2 5.23 9.67 6.17
N ASP A 3 4.24 10.13 5.43
CA ASP A 3 3.80 11.53 5.54
C ASP A 3 2.99 11.67 6.83
N LEU A 4 3.59 12.29 7.85
CA LEU A 4 2.93 12.57 9.14
C LEU A 4 2.71 14.07 9.31
N THR A 5 3.05 14.91 8.34
CA THR A 5 3.03 16.36 8.53
C THR A 5 2.23 17.10 7.47
N SER A 6 1.34 16.39 6.78
CA SER A 6 0.42 16.95 5.76
C SER A 6 1.14 17.67 4.63
N GLY A 7 2.43 17.35 4.46
CA GLY A 7 3.36 18.10 3.61
C GLY A 7 3.35 17.62 2.16
N GLU A 8 2.58 16.58 1.85
CA GLU A 8 2.60 15.87 0.57
C GLU A 8 3.98 15.25 0.24
N HIS A 9 4.86 15.16 1.24
CA HIS A 9 6.19 14.57 1.16
C HIS A 9 6.37 13.65 2.36
N PRO A 10 6.88 12.43 2.17
CA PRO A 10 7.00 11.50 3.28
C PRO A 10 8.14 11.92 4.22
N ASP A 11 7.85 11.90 5.50
CA ASP A 11 8.76 12.25 6.58
C ASP A 11 9.65 11.06 6.98
N LEU A 12 10.82 11.37 7.54
CA LEU A 12 11.60 10.39 8.29
C LEU A 12 11.07 10.37 9.72
N VAL A 13 10.57 9.21 10.12
CA VAL A 13 9.98 8.99 11.43
C VAL A 13 10.82 7.94 12.15
N VAL A 14 11.33 8.30 13.32
CA VAL A 14 11.97 7.38 14.25
C VAL A 14 10.96 7.05 15.33
N THR A 15 10.49 5.80 15.34
CA THR A 15 9.44 5.35 16.26
C THR A 15 9.98 4.70 17.51
N HIS A 16 11.28 4.38 17.55
CA HIS A 16 11.98 3.82 18.70
C HIS A 16 13.46 4.22 18.66
N ASP A 17 13.99 4.66 19.79
CA ASP A 17 15.42 4.90 19.97
C ASP A 17 15.89 4.32 21.31
N ALA A 18 16.88 3.43 21.27
CA ALA A 18 17.42 2.81 22.48
C ALA A 18 18.25 3.79 23.35
N CYS A 19 18.69 4.91 22.76
CA CYS A 19 19.45 5.96 23.44
C CYS A 19 18.57 7.07 24.00
N ASP A 20 17.32 7.19 23.53
CA ASP A 20 16.33 8.17 23.98
C ASP A 20 15.04 7.46 24.38
N ALA A 21 14.89 7.20 25.67
CA ALA A 21 13.78 6.43 26.23
C ALA A 21 12.41 7.08 26.02
N ASP A 22 12.33 8.36 25.62
CA ASP A 22 11.07 9.00 25.30
C ASP A 22 10.56 8.62 23.90
N VAL A 23 11.48 8.26 22.97
CA VAL A 23 11.14 7.91 21.58
C VAL A 23 10.57 6.50 21.53
N GLY A 24 9.29 6.42 21.17
CA GLY A 24 8.47 5.23 21.26
C GLY A 24 7.66 5.12 22.55
N ALA A 25 8.00 5.89 23.59
CA ALA A 25 7.26 5.88 24.87
C ALA A 25 6.26 7.04 25.00
N THR A 26 6.66 8.25 24.62
CA THR A 26 5.85 9.47 24.74
C THR A 26 5.81 10.30 23.45
N ARG A 27 6.77 10.09 22.55
CA ARG A 27 6.82 10.72 21.23
C ARG A 27 7.41 9.81 20.17
N TRP A 28 7.19 10.17 18.91
CA TRP A 28 8.07 9.83 17.80
C TRP A 28 8.91 11.03 17.42
N ASP A 29 10.09 10.77 16.90
CA ASP A 29 10.94 11.81 16.36
C ASP A 29 10.66 11.94 14.86
N VAL A 30 10.02 13.05 14.49
CA VAL A 30 9.66 13.35 13.10
C VAL A 30 10.61 14.39 12.56
N TYR A 31 11.47 13.95 11.66
CA TYR A 31 12.22 14.86 10.83
C TYR A 31 11.34 15.21 9.65
N ARG A 32 10.97 16.48 9.51
CA ARG A 32 10.12 16.91 8.40
C ARG A 32 10.89 16.99 7.10
N TRP A 33 10.26 16.58 6.02
CA TRP A 33 10.88 16.73 4.70
C TRP A 33 11.16 18.21 4.39
N SER A 34 12.27 18.46 3.69
CA SER A 34 12.52 19.73 3.00
C SER A 34 13.29 19.50 1.72
N VAL A 35 13.26 20.47 0.81
CA VAL A 35 14.07 20.48 -0.43
C VAL A 35 15.58 20.38 -0.17
N SER A 36 16.03 20.72 1.03
CA SER A 36 17.42 20.59 1.50
C SER A 36 17.70 19.29 2.26
N GLY A 37 16.71 18.39 2.37
CA GLY A 37 16.76 17.16 3.17
C GLY A 37 16.10 17.30 4.54
N PHE A 38 16.29 16.30 5.40
CA PHE A 38 15.77 16.30 6.77
C PHE A 38 16.62 17.18 7.68
N PRO A 39 16.02 17.98 8.59
CA PRO A 39 16.78 18.80 9.53
C PRO A 39 17.66 17.94 10.44
N SER A 40 18.71 18.51 11.03
CA SER A 40 19.58 17.79 11.98
C SER A 40 18.92 17.50 13.33
N SER A 41 17.72 18.03 13.56
CA SER A 41 16.97 17.85 14.80
C SER A 41 15.52 17.50 14.48
N PRO A 42 14.94 16.50 15.15
CA PRO A 42 13.56 16.13 14.92
C PRO A 42 12.62 17.13 15.58
N VAL A 43 11.38 17.12 15.10
CA VAL A 43 10.24 17.67 15.82
C VAL A 43 9.59 16.53 16.60
N PRO A 44 9.37 16.69 17.92
CA PRO A 44 8.67 15.67 18.69
C PRO A 44 7.21 15.59 18.24
N PHE A 45 6.77 14.40 17.87
CA PHE A 45 5.39 14.09 17.51
C PHE A 45 4.78 13.24 18.63
N ALA A 46 3.85 13.82 19.39
CA ALA A 46 3.36 13.17 20.59
C ALA A 46 2.56 11.89 20.25
N ILE A 47 2.74 10.84 21.05
CA ILE A 47 1.98 9.59 20.92
C ILE A 47 1.23 9.29 22.23
N PRO A 48 0.14 8.50 22.19
CA PRO A 48 -0.62 8.18 23.39
C PRO A 48 0.19 7.34 24.37
N ALA A 49 -0.25 7.32 25.63
CA ALA A 49 0.35 6.44 26.65
C ALA A 49 0.25 4.97 26.24
N SER A 50 1.24 4.18 26.67
CA SER A 50 1.29 2.73 26.45
C SER A 50 0.00 2.03 26.90
N ARG A 51 -0.41 1.02 26.14
CA ARG A 51 -1.56 0.15 26.46
C ARG A 51 -1.07 -1.26 26.75
N CYS A 52 -1.64 -1.93 27.74
CA CYS A 52 -1.15 -3.24 28.17
C CYS A 52 0.36 -3.30 28.44
N LYS A 53 0.95 -2.20 28.93
CA LYS A 53 2.41 -2.05 29.11
C LYS A 53 3.22 -2.16 27.81
N GLN A 54 2.56 -2.01 26.66
CA GLN A 54 3.16 -2.00 25.33
C GLN A 54 3.17 -0.55 24.80
N PRO A 55 4.35 0.00 24.47
CA PRO A 55 4.45 1.30 23.83
C PRO A 55 4.01 1.25 22.35
N PHE A 56 3.58 2.40 21.81
CA PHE A 56 3.36 2.60 20.38
C PHE A 56 4.67 2.99 19.69
N ASP A 57 5.63 2.09 19.70
CA ASP A 57 7.02 2.29 19.22
C ASP A 57 7.22 1.86 17.75
N ALA A 58 6.14 1.70 17.01
CA ALA A 58 6.12 1.30 15.60
C ALA A 58 4.91 1.89 14.87
N VAL A 59 5.04 2.08 13.56
CA VAL A 59 3.94 2.55 12.69
C VAL A 59 2.83 1.50 12.52
N ALA A 60 3.14 0.23 12.75
CA ALA A 60 2.18 -0.85 12.89
C ALA A 60 2.81 -1.98 13.69
N ALA A 61 2.00 -2.70 14.46
CA ALA A 61 2.42 -3.91 15.14
C ALA A 61 1.27 -4.89 15.31
N ASP A 62 1.62 -6.17 15.20
CA ASP A 62 0.77 -7.30 15.53
C ASP A 62 1.39 -8.02 16.73
N ARG A 63 1.03 -7.59 17.95
CA ARG A 63 1.48 -8.22 19.19
C ARG A 63 0.34 -9.05 19.77
N SER A 64 0.69 -10.08 20.53
CA SER A 64 -0.28 -11.03 21.10
C SER A 64 -1.36 -10.40 21.99
N SER A 65 -1.17 -9.16 22.47
CA SER A 65 -2.12 -8.47 23.37
C SER A 65 -2.52 -7.07 22.90
N LEU A 66 -2.00 -6.62 21.75
CA LEU A 66 -2.22 -5.27 21.24
C LEU A 66 -1.89 -5.25 19.74
N ARG A 67 -2.86 -4.85 18.91
CA ARG A 67 -2.66 -4.64 17.47
C ARG A 67 -2.99 -3.21 17.08
N TRP A 68 -2.13 -2.61 16.27
CA TRP A 68 -2.36 -1.27 15.75
C TRP A 68 -1.68 -1.07 14.40
N ALA A 69 -2.14 -0.05 13.68
CA ALA A 69 -1.46 0.49 12.52
C ALA A 69 -1.71 2.00 12.41
N THR A 70 -0.92 2.64 11.55
CA THR A 70 -1.15 4.01 11.11
C THR A 70 -1.88 3.98 9.77
N VAL A 71 -3.07 4.55 9.73
CA VAL A 71 -3.95 4.57 8.55
C VAL A 71 -4.82 5.81 8.62
N ASP A 72 -5.09 6.44 7.48
CA ASP A 72 -6.04 7.54 7.39
C ASP A 72 -7.47 6.98 7.47
N LEU A 73 -7.96 6.81 8.71
CA LEU A 73 -9.30 6.27 8.97
C LEU A 73 -10.33 7.38 9.09
N THR A 74 -9.90 8.60 9.41
CA THR A 74 -10.76 9.79 9.41
C THR A 74 -11.00 10.35 8.00
N GLY A 75 -10.17 9.98 7.03
CA GLY A 75 -10.19 10.44 5.64
C GLY A 75 -9.84 11.92 5.47
N ASP A 76 -9.04 12.46 6.40
CA ASP A 76 -8.60 13.85 6.36
C ASP A 76 -7.28 14.04 5.60
N GLY A 77 -6.73 12.96 5.04
CA GLY A 77 -5.47 12.92 4.32
C GLY A 77 -4.25 12.66 5.22
N ASN A 78 -4.44 12.57 6.55
CA ASN A 78 -3.38 12.28 7.51
C ASN A 78 -3.56 10.89 8.11
N LEU A 79 -2.44 10.25 8.44
CA LEU A 79 -2.49 8.95 9.09
C LEU A 79 -2.90 9.10 10.55
N ASP A 80 -3.91 8.36 10.96
CA ASP A 80 -4.33 8.19 12.35
C ASP A 80 -3.64 6.97 12.98
N LEU A 81 -3.48 6.95 14.30
CA LEU A 81 -3.10 5.73 15.01
C LEU A 81 -4.37 4.97 15.40
N VAL A 82 -4.53 3.76 14.88
CA VAL A 82 -5.75 2.96 15.06
C VAL A 82 -5.41 1.65 15.75
N VAL A 83 -6.04 1.41 16.90
CA VAL A 83 -5.91 0.18 17.69
C VAL A 83 -7.10 -0.72 17.38
N THR A 84 -6.81 -1.91 16.84
CA THR A 84 -7.82 -2.88 16.42
C THR A 84 -7.98 -4.05 17.39
N GLU A 85 -7.01 -4.28 18.26
CA GLU A 85 -7.08 -5.29 19.33
C GLU A 85 -6.38 -4.76 20.58
N ASP A 86 -7.00 -4.95 21.75
CA ASP A 86 -6.46 -4.56 23.05
C ASP A 86 -6.94 -5.54 24.14
N ASP A 87 -6.06 -6.40 24.66
CA ASP A 87 -6.42 -7.37 25.70
C ASP A 87 -6.82 -6.73 27.04
N CYS A 88 -6.42 -5.47 27.26
CA CYS A 88 -6.80 -4.72 28.45
C CYS A 88 -8.18 -4.08 28.31
N ASN A 89 -8.72 -4.05 27.09
CA ASN A 89 -10.08 -3.63 26.82
C ASN A 89 -10.74 -4.54 25.76
N ALA A 90 -11.41 -5.58 26.26
CA ALA A 90 -12.10 -6.57 25.45
C ALA A 90 -13.16 -6.04 24.47
N ASP A 91 -13.58 -4.77 24.57
CA ASP A 91 -14.49 -4.15 23.61
C ASP A 91 -13.79 -3.69 22.32
N VAL A 92 -12.48 -3.40 22.37
CA VAL A 92 -11.67 -3.05 21.19
C VAL A 92 -11.52 -4.28 20.29
N GLY A 93 -11.84 -4.12 19.01
CA GLY A 93 -11.87 -5.21 18.02
C GLY A 93 -13.16 -6.03 18.05
N ARG A 94 -14.06 -5.79 19.02
CA ARG A 94 -15.37 -6.47 19.12
C ARG A 94 -16.56 -5.54 18.91
N LYS A 95 -16.48 -4.30 19.41
CA LYS A 95 -17.54 -3.29 19.32
C LYS A 95 -17.09 -2.04 18.58
N TYR A 96 -15.83 -1.66 18.77
CA TYR A 96 -15.23 -0.49 18.14
C TYR A 96 -13.72 -0.69 17.97
N TRP A 97 -13.11 0.16 17.16
CA TRP A 97 -11.67 0.43 17.17
C TRP A 97 -11.41 1.71 17.94
N ASP A 98 -10.26 1.78 18.61
CA ASP A 98 -9.81 3.02 19.24
C ASP A 98 -8.96 3.80 18.24
N VAL A 99 -9.49 4.94 17.80
CA VAL A 99 -8.85 5.81 16.82
C VAL A 99 -8.27 7.00 17.55
N TYR A 100 -6.99 7.28 17.33
CA TYR A 100 -6.31 8.45 17.82
C TYR A 100 -6.04 9.37 16.64
N PRO A 101 -6.94 10.34 16.36
CA PRO A 101 -6.82 11.18 15.20
C PRO A 101 -5.51 11.94 15.18
N TRP A 102 -5.01 12.16 13.97
CA TRP A 102 -3.84 12.99 13.75
C TRP A 102 -4.05 14.45 14.20
N SER A 103 -2.97 15.10 14.60
CA SER A 103 -2.88 16.55 14.71
C SER A 103 -1.45 17.02 14.44
N SER A 104 -1.27 18.32 14.18
CA SER A 104 0.06 18.91 13.96
C SER A 104 1.04 18.76 15.13
N ALA A 105 0.56 18.38 16.33
CA ALA A 105 1.37 18.18 17.53
C ALA A 105 1.60 16.69 17.88
N GLY A 106 0.95 15.75 17.20
CA GLY A 106 0.91 14.35 17.58
C GLY A 106 -0.45 13.71 17.35
N PHE A 107 -0.56 12.41 17.63
CA PHE A 107 -1.86 11.76 17.76
C PHE A 107 -2.61 12.31 18.98
N ALA A 108 -3.94 12.28 18.93
CA ALA A 108 -4.77 12.57 20.09
C ALA A 108 -4.34 11.70 21.30
N MET A 109 -4.47 12.21 22.52
CA MET A 109 -4.08 11.46 23.73
C MET A 109 -5.20 10.53 24.24
N VAL A 110 -6.43 10.79 23.80
CA VAL A 110 -7.62 10.02 24.12
C VAL A 110 -8.23 9.56 22.80
N PRO A 111 -8.57 8.27 22.65
CA PRO A 111 -9.13 7.80 21.40
C PRO A 111 -10.59 8.23 21.26
N THR A 112 -11.04 8.36 20.02
CA THR A 112 -12.45 8.28 19.66
C THR A 112 -12.78 6.82 19.37
N GLN A 113 -13.92 6.34 19.87
CA GLN A 113 -14.41 5.00 19.57
C GLN A 113 -15.07 5.00 18.19
N PHE A 114 -14.51 4.23 17.27
CA PHE A 114 -15.02 4.05 15.91
C PHE A 114 -15.78 2.73 15.84
N GLU A 115 -17.12 2.77 15.77
CA GLU A 115 -17.94 1.56 15.81
C GLU A 115 -17.59 0.60 14.66
N ILE A 116 -17.55 -0.70 14.96
CA ILE A 116 -17.37 -1.75 13.95
C ILE A 116 -18.62 -2.66 13.92
N PRO A 117 -18.87 -3.37 12.81
CA PRO A 117 -20.00 -4.28 12.74
C PRO A 117 -19.81 -5.47 13.68
N ALA A 118 -20.91 -6.16 14.00
CA ALA A 118 -20.84 -7.40 14.75
C ALA A 118 -20.00 -8.45 13.98
N GLY A 119 -19.19 -9.21 14.72
CA GLY A 119 -18.41 -10.30 14.17
C GLY A 119 -19.26 -11.36 13.47
N ARG A 120 -18.63 -12.12 12.57
CA ARG A 120 -19.25 -13.15 11.72
C ARG A 120 -18.55 -14.49 11.93
N CYS A 121 -19.29 -15.60 11.89
CA CYS A 121 -18.72 -16.94 12.10
C CYS A 121 -17.84 -17.10 13.35
N ASN A 122 -18.19 -16.44 14.47
CA ASN A 122 -17.36 -16.38 15.68
C ASN A 122 -15.98 -15.71 15.48
N THR A 123 -15.83 -14.92 14.43
CA THR A 123 -14.64 -14.10 14.13
C THR A 123 -14.97 -12.63 14.32
N THR A 124 -14.10 -11.93 15.03
CA THR A 124 -14.16 -10.48 15.30
C THR A 124 -13.32 -9.72 14.29
N PHE A 125 -13.60 -8.43 14.09
CA PHE A 125 -12.81 -7.56 13.22
C PHE A 125 -11.68 -6.91 14.03
N ASP A 126 -10.80 -7.71 14.61
CA ASP A 126 -9.71 -7.27 15.51
C ASP A 126 -8.38 -7.01 14.77
N ALA A 127 -8.44 -6.97 13.44
CA ALA A 127 -7.31 -6.68 12.57
C ALA A 127 -7.77 -5.91 11.33
N PHE A 128 -6.83 -5.32 10.60
CA PHE A 128 -7.12 -4.69 9.30
C PHE A 128 -7.36 -5.69 8.17
N VAL A 129 -6.90 -6.94 8.34
CA VAL A 129 -7.09 -8.04 7.38
C VAL A 129 -7.46 -9.32 8.11
N GLY A 130 -8.51 -9.99 7.62
CA GLY A 130 -8.96 -11.28 8.15
C GLY A 130 -8.22 -12.48 7.61
N THR A 131 -8.00 -13.48 8.45
CA THR A 131 -7.50 -14.81 8.04
C THR A 131 -8.42 -15.89 8.62
N GLN A 132 -8.68 -16.96 7.87
CA GLN A 132 -9.56 -18.10 8.20
C GLN A 132 -11.01 -18.00 7.66
N SER A 133 -12.02 -18.31 8.49
CA SER A 133 -13.44 -18.47 8.15
C SER A 133 -14.09 -17.23 7.59
N VAL A 134 -13.53 -16.05 7.90
CA VAL A 134 -13.95 -14.77 7.36
C VAL A 134 -12.69 -14.05 6.90
N ARG A 135 -12.68 -13.56 5.66
CA ARG A 135 -11.65 -12.64 5.17
C ARG A 135 -12.27 -11.27 5.00
N TRP A 136 -11.55 -10.26 5.46
CA TRP A 136 -11.92 -8.87 5.26
C TRP A 136 -10.68 -8.02 5.01
N ALA A 137 -10.90 -6.81 4.53
CA ALA A 137 -9.88 -5.79 4.39
C ALA A 137 -10.50 -4.41 4.62
N THR A 138 -9.64 -3.40 4.78
CA THR A 138 -10.04 -2.00 4.79
C THR A 138 -9.45 -1.25 3.59
N THR A 139 -10.31 -0.69 2.75
CA THR A 139 -9.92 0.15 1.60
C THR A 139 -11.16 0.90 1.10
N ASP A 140 -10.96 2.04 0.45
CA ASP A 140 -12.05 2.78 -0.17
C ASP A 140 -12.56 2.01 -1.41
N ILE A 141 -13.71 1.37 -1.29
CA ILE A 141 -14.37 0.67 -2.40
C ILE A 141 -15.67 1.37 -2.81
N THR A 142 -16.22 2.25 -1.97
CA THR A 142 -17.42 3.02 -2.30
C THR A 142 -17.09 4.29 -3.08
N GLY A 143 -15.83 4.70 -3.10
CA GLY A 143 -15.35 5.87 -3.83
C GLY A 143 -15.57 7.19 -3.10
N ASP A 144 -15.83 7.14 -1.80
CA ASP A 144 -16.11 8.32 -0.98
C ASP A 144 -14.84 8.93 -0.34
N ARG A 145 -13.67 8.35 -0.63
CA ARG A 145 -12.34 8.70 -0.10
C ARG A 145 -12.14 8.34 1.36
N HIS A 146 -13.02 7.53 1.93
CA HIS A 146 -12.84 6.94 3.25
C HIS A 146 -12.65 5.42 3.11
N PRO A 147 -11.82 4.80 3.95
CA PRO A 147 -11.67 3.35 3.91
C PRO A 147 -12.96 2.68 4.40
N ASP A 148 -13.48 1.73 3.62
CA ASP A 148 -14.61 0.86 3.99
C ASP A 148 -14.12 -0.45 4.60
N LEU A 149 -14.97 -1.13 5.39
CA LEU A 149 -14.72 -2.52 5.80
C LEU A 149 -15.41 -3.47 4.83
N ILE A 150 -14.62 -4.31 4.17
CA ILE A 150 -15.09 -5.20 3.09
C ILE A 150 -14.87 -6.64 3.52
N VAL A 151 -15.95 -7.40 3.64
CA VAL A 151 -15.88 -8.86 3.83
C VAL A 151 -15.84 -9.52 2.46
N THR A 152 -14.70 -10.11 2.14
CA THR A 152 -14.40 -10.72 0.84
C THR A 152 -14.61 -12.24 0.84
N GLN A 153 -14.71 -12.86 2.02
CA GLN A 153 -15.08 -14.25 2.19
C GLN A 153 -15.81 -14.44 3.51
N ASP A 154 -16.88 -15.25 3.51
CA ASP A 154 -17.61 -15.62 4.72
C ASP A 154 -18.03 -17.11 4.67
N SER A 155 -17.50 -17.94 5.56
CA SER A 155 -17.82 -19.38 5.61
C SER A 155 -19.25 -19.68 6.07
N CYS A 156 -19.96 -18.71 6.66
CA CYS A 156 -21.35 -18.85 7.07
C CYS A 156 -22.32 -18.33 6.00
N ASP A 157 -21.81 -17.67 4.96
CA ASP A 157 -22.57 -17.12 3.84
C ASP A 157 -21.82 -17.40 2.53
N GLY A 158 -22.15 -18.53 1.90
CA GLY A 158 -21.45 -19.03 0.71
C GLY A 158 -21.54 -18.14 -0.53
N ASP A 159 -22.37 -17.10 -0.52
CA ASP A 159 -22.41 -16.11 -1.59
C ASP A 159 -21.27 -15.09 -1.47
N VAL A 160 -20.80 -14.81 -0.25
CA VAL A 160 -19.72 -13.84 0.00
C VAL A 160 -18.37 -14.44 -0.40
N GLY A 161 -17.72 -13.79 -1.35
CA GLY A 161 -16.55 -14.28 -2.06
C GLY A 161 -16.87 -15.06 -3.32
N THR A 162 -18.12 -15.51 -3.54
CA THR A 162 -18.52 -16.22 -4.76
C THR A 162 -19.22 -15.31 -5.77
N SER A 163 -20.22 -14.55 -5.32
CA SER A 163 -21.04 -13.67 -6.18
C SER A 163 -21.07 -12.22 -5.70
N ARG A 164 -20.72 -11.98 -4.44
CA ARG A 164 -20.63 -10.64 -3.86
C ARG A 164 -19.52 -10.52 -2.81
N TRP A 165 -19.18 -9.29 -2.49
CA TRP A 165 -18.60 -8.88 -1.22
C TRP A 165 -19.66 -8.14 -0.40
N ASP A 166 -19.49 -8.16 0.92
CA ASP A 166 -20.30 -7.38 1.84
C ASP A 166 -19.51 -6.14 2.24
N VAL A 167 -20.03 -4.94 1.92
CA VAL A 167 -19.35 -3.66 2.14
C VAL A 167 -20.05 -2.90 3.26
N TYR A 168 -19.31 -2.68 4.34
CA TYR A 168 -19.71 -1.83 5.45
C TYR A 168 -19.09 -0.45 5.25
N ALA A 169 -19.88 0.43 4.64
CA ALA A 169 -19.43 1.76 4.27
C ALA A 169 -18.96 2.56 5.49
N TRP A 170 -17.96 3.41 5.30
CA TRP A 170 -17.50 4.33 6.33
C TRP A 170 -18.59 5.33 6.75
N THR A 171 -18.57 5.73 8.03
CA THR A 171 -19.33 6.86 8.55
C THR A 171 -18.49 7.59 9.61
N SER A 172 -18.87 8.82 9.95
CA SER A 172 -18.18 9.60 10.98
C SER A 172 -18.21 8.99 12.40
N ALA A 173 -19.03 7.96 12.64
CA ALA A 173 -19.14 7.27 13.93
C ALA A 173 -18.57 5.84 13.91
N GLY A 174 -18.16 5.33 12.75
CA GLY A 174 -17.84 3.91 12.57
C GLY A 174 -18.21 3.38 11.19
N PHE A 175 -17.96 2.11 10.94
CA PHE A 175 -18.53 1.43 9.78
C PHE A 175 -20.06 1.25 9.94
N ALA A 176 -20.79 1.20 8.83
CA ALA A 176 -22.20 0.87 8.83
C ALA A 176 -22.46 -0.46 9.58
N LYS A 177 -23.61 -0.59 10.25
CA LYS A 177 -23.95 -1.83 11.00
C LYS A 177 -24.46 -2.96 10.12
N THR A 178 -24.95 -2.63 8.93
CA THR A 178 -25.48 -3.55 7.93
C THR A 178 -24.71 -3.35 6.64
N PRO A 179 -24.22 -4.42 5.99
CA PRO A 179 -23.47 -4.27 4.76
C PRO A 179 -24.41 -3.96 3.59
N SER A 180 -23.87 -3.27 2.60
CA SER A 180 -24.40 -3.27 1.24
C SER A 180 -23.77 -4.41 0.43
N THR A 181 -24.49 -4.90 -0.58
CA THR A 181 -23.98 -5.90 -1.50
C THR A 181 -23.15 -5.26 -2.60
N PHE A 182 -21.94 -5.76 -2.80
CA PHE A 182 -21.04 -5.35 -3.88
C PHE A 182 -20.76 -6.56 -4.79
N THR A 183 -21.27 -6.54 -6.01
CA THR A 183 -21.20 -7.70 -6.92
C THR A 183 -19.77 -7.94 -7.39
N VAL A 184 -19.34 -9.21 -7.42
CA VAL A 184 -18.05 -9.60 -8.00
C VAL A 184 -18.25 -10.48 -9.25
N PRO A 185 -17.27 -10.55 -10.16
CA PRO A 185 -17.40 -11.36 -11.36
C PRO A 185 -17.51 -12.86 -11.04
N PRO A 186 -18.10 -13.67 -11.93
CA PRO A 186 -18.16 -15.12 -11.76
C PRO A 186 -16.76 -15.75 -11.61
N PRO A 187 -16.66 -16.93 -10.97
CA PRO A 187 -15.38 -17.61 -10.80
C PRO A 187 -14.67 -17.89 -12.12
N ARG A 188 -13.35 -17.70 -12.13
CA ARG A 188 -12.47 -18.03 -13.26
C ARG A 188 -11.51 -19.13 -12.87
N CYS A 189 -11.24 -20.10 -13.75
CA CYS A 189 -10.43 -21.28 -13.40
C CYS A 189 -10.84 -22.00 -12.10
N GLN A 190 -12.15 -22.06 -11.80
CA GLN A 190 -12.64 -22.62 -10.53
C GLN A 190 -12.11 -21.87 -9.29
N LYS A 191 -11.70 -20.60 -9.45
CA LYS A 191 -11.27 -19.70 -8.39
C LYS A 191 -12.21 -18.52 -8.29
N ASN A 192 -12.59 -18.26 -7.05
CA ASN A 192 -13.45 -17.18 -6.63
C ASN A 192 -12.61 -15.94 -6.36
N PHE A 193 -13.19 -14.75 -6.51
CA PHE A 193 -12.57 -13.49 -6.11
C PHE A 193 -12.84 -13.25 -4.62
N ASP A 194 -12.24 -14.07 -3.76
CA ASP A 194 -12.50 -14.12 -2.31
C ASP A 194 -11.48 -13.32 -1.47
N ALA A 195 -10.82 -12.35 -2.09
CA ALA A 195 -9.81 -11.47 -1.51
C ALA A 195 -9.57 -10.24 -2.38
N LEU A 196 -8.93 -9.20 -1.84
CA LEU A 196 -8.48 -8.02 -2.62
C LEU A 196 -7.32 -8.34 -3.56
N ALA A 197 -6.60 -9.43 -3.34
CA ALA A 197 -5.58 -9.93 -4.24
C ALA A 197 -5.54 -11.45 -4.22
N GLY A 198 -5.23 -12.03 -5.37
CA GLY A 198 -5.16 -13.47 -5.59
C GLY A 198 -3.79 -13.95 -6.01
N ALA A 199 -3.61 -15.27 -5.96
CA ALA A 199 -2.38 -15.96 -6.34
C ALA A 199 -2.69 -17.16 -7.24
N ASP A 200 -1.64 -17.76 -7.80
CA ASP A 200 -1.73 -18.87 -8.75
C ASP A 200 -2.78 -19.93 -8.34
N PRO A 201 -3.60 -20.42 -9.28
CA PRO A 201 -3.50 -20.31 -10.74
C PRO A 201 -4.19 -19.07 -11.37
N LEU A 202 -4.75 -18.18 -10.55
CA LEU A 202 -5.44 -16.96 -10.99
C LEU A 202 -4.93 -15.78 -10.15
N ARG A 203 -4.18 -14.86 -10.74
CA ARG A 203 -3.68 -13.67 -10.02
C ARG A 203 -4.56 -12.48 -10.33
N TRP A 204 -5.03 -11.80 -9.30
CA TRP A 204 -5.77 -10.55 -9.42
C TRP A 204 -5.35 -9.56 -8.33
N VAL A 205 -5.68 -8.30 -8.53
CA VAL A 205 -5.57 -7.24 -7.52
C VAL A 205 -6.77 -6.29 -7.63
N VAL A 206 -7.04 -5.55 -6.57
CA VAL A 206 -7.94 -4.39 -6.58
C VAL A 206 -7.08 -3.12 -6.67
N GLN A 207 -7.16 -2.42 -7.80
CA GLN A 207 -6.38 -1.22 -8.08
C GLN A 207 -7.08 -0.38 -9.17
N ASP A 208 -7.04 0.95 -9.05
CA ASP A 208 -7.51 1.85 -10.10
C ASP A 208 -6.62 1.72 -11.34
N LEU A 209 -7.16 1.14 -12.41
CA LEU A 209 -6.48 0.99 -13.69
C LEU A 209 -7.22 1.66 -14.84
N THR A 210 -8.51 1.95 -14.68
CA THR A 210 -9.31 2.76 -15.61
C THR A 210 -9.02 4.26 -15.50
N GLY A 211 -8.47 4.70 -14.37
CA GLY A 211 -8.11 6.08 -14.08
C GLY A 211 -9.31 6.95 -13.69
N ASP A 212 -10.41 6.33 -13.26
CA ASP A 212 -11.62 7.02 -12.84
C ASP A 212 -11.60 7.41 -11.34
N GLY A 213 -10.55 7.04 -10.62
CA GLY A 213 -10.38 7.30 -9.20
C GLY A 213 -10.98 6.23 -8.29
N HIS A 214 -11.55 5.16 -8.85
CA HIS A 214 -12.08 4.02 -8.12
C HIS A 214 -11.25 2.77 -8.39
N ALA A 215 -11.11 1.91 -7.38
CA ALA A 215 -10.32 0.70 -7.55
C ALA A 215 -11.09 -0.34 -8.38
N ASP A 216 -10.47 -0.82 -9.47
CA ASP A 216 -10.99 -1.89 -10.34
C ASP A 216 -10.51 -3.26 -9.88
N LEU A 217 -11.21 -4.34 -10.28
CA LEU A 217 -10.68 -5.69 -10.16
C LEU A 217 -9.89 -6.03 -11.43
N VAL A 218 -8.59 -6.24 -11.28
CA VAL A 218 -7.66 -6.48 -12.38
C VAL A 218 -7.13 -7.91 -12.31
N VAL A 219 -7.47 -8.74 -13.28
CA VAL A 219 -6.90 -10.08 -13.45
C VAL A 219 -5.60 -9.94 -14.24
N THR A 220 -4.48 -10.23 -13.57
CA THR A 220 -3.12 -10.06 -14.10
C THR A 220 -2.55 -11.36 -14.65
N TYR A 221 -3.09 -12.52 -14.26
CA TYR A 221 -2.72 -13.82 -14.78
C TYR A 221 -3.87 -14.81 -14.67
N ASP A 222 -4.09 -15.63 -15.70
CA ASP A 222 -5.17 -16.61 -15.78
C ASP A 222 -4.66 -17.89 -16.48
N ASP A 223 -4.56 -19.00 -15.75
CA ASP A 223 -4.12 -20.28 -16.32
C ASP A 223 -5.03 -20.83 -17.44
N CYS A 224 -6.31 -20.42 -17.45
CA CYS A 224 -7.31 -20.84 -18.42
C CYS A 224 -7.37 -19.93 -19.65
N ASP A 225 -6.75 -18.76 -19.57
CA ASP A 225 -6.65 -17.79 -20.66
C ASP A 225 -5.20 -17.28 -20.77
N LYS A 226 -4.39 -17.99 -21.55
CA LYS A 226 -2.94 -17.74 -21.67
C LYS A 226 -2.56 -16.36 -22.21
N ASP A 227 -3.51 -15.62 -22.77
CA ASP A 227 -3.27 -14.25 -23.18
C ASP A 227 -3.21 -13.29 -21.98
N VAL A 228 -3.92 -13.61 -20.90
CA VAL A 228 -3.95 -12.81 -19.67
C VAL A 228 -2.63 -13.02 -18.91
N GLY A 229 -1.91 -11.92 -18.69
CA GLY A 229 -0.55 -11.90 -18.17
C GLY A 229 0.53 -11.98 -19.24
N THR A 230 0.18 -12.29 -20.50
CA THR A 230 1.12 -12.33 -21.64
C THR A 230 0.98 -11.14 -22.59
N SER A 231 -0.24 -10.80 -22.98
CA SER A 231 -0.52 -9.71 -23.94
C SER A 231 -1.53 -8.69 -23.40
N ARG A 232 -2.31 -9.09 -22.39
CA ARG A 232 -3.27 -8.22 -21.71
C ARG A 232 -3.40 -8.53 -20.22
N TRP A 233 -3.97 -7.59 -19.49
CA TRP A 233 -4.73 -7.84 -18.27
C TRP A 233 -6.22 -7.69 -18.57
N ASP A 234 -7.05 -8.37 -17.80
CA ASP A 234 -8.50 -8.23 -17.87
C ASP A 234 -8.97 -7.33 -16.72
N VAL A 235 -9.69 -6.25 -17.05
CA VAL A 235 -10.13 -5.23 -16.09
C VAL A 235 -11.63 -5.27 -15.95
N HIS A 236 -12.09 -5.60 -14.75
CA HIS A 236 -13.48 -5.50 -14.35
C HIS A 236 -13.70 -4.16 -13.67
N ALA A 237 -14.12 -3.18 -14.49
CA ALA A 237 -14.28 -1.79 -14.05
C ALA A 237 -15.21 -1.66 -12.85
N TRP A 238 -14.91 -0.72 -11.97
CA TRP A 238 -15.73 -0.42 -10.80
C TRP A 238 -17.12 0.14 -11.17
N SER A 239 -18.08 -0.10 -10.27
CA SER A 239 -19.34 0.64 -10.20
C SER A 239 -19.83 0.68 -8.75
N ALA A 240 -20.74 1.59 -8.42
CA ALA A 240 -21.30 1.73 -7.07
C ALA A 240 -21.96 0.44 -6.52
N SER A 241 -22.30 -0.54 -7.37
CA SER A 241 -22.94 -1.81 -6.97
C SER A 241 -22.06 -3.05 -7.16
N GLY A 242 -20.81 -2.89 -7.60
CA GLY A 242 -19.94 -4.03 -7.91
C GLY A 242 -19.00 -3.80 -9.09
N PHE A 243 -18.13 -4.77 -9.32
CA PHE A 243 -17.32 -4.82 -10.54
C PHE A 243 -18.14 -5.25 -11.76
N ALA A 244 -17.76 -4.75 -12.93
CA ALA A 244 -18.36 -5.17 -14.19
C ALA A 244 -18.22 -6.69 -14.39
N VAL A 245 -19.28 -7.38 -14.79
CA VAL A 245 -19.25 -8.85 -14.99
C VAL A 245 -18.33 -9.25 -16.14
N ARG A 246 -18.31 -8.46 -17.22
CA ARG A 246 -17.45 -8.69 -18.39
C ARG A 246 -16.24 -7.74 -18.32
N PRO A 247 -15.00 -8.24 -18.40
CA PRO A 247 -13.85 -7.38 -18.37
C PRO A 247 -13.64 -6.65 -19.71
N SER A 248 -13.00 -5.49 -19.64
CA SER A 248 -12.31 -4.88 -20.77
C SER A 248 -10.85 -5.35 -20.82
N THR A 249 -10.27 -5.31 -22.01
CA THR A 249 -8.85 -5.63 -22.23
C THR A 249 -7.98 -4.41 -21.90
N PHE A 250 -6.93 -4.63 -21.12
CA PHE A 250 -5.88 -3.66 -20.87
C PHE A 250 -4.56 -4.21 -21.44
N SER A 251 -4.03 -3.59 -22.50
CA SER A 251 -2.82 -4.09 -23.16
C SER A 251 -1.58 -3.96 -22.27
N ILE A 252 -0.74 -4.98 -22.27
CA ILE A 252 0.57 -4.97 -21.59
C ILE A 252 1.69 -5.16 -22.62
N PRO A 253 2.93 -4.76 -22.30
CA PRO A 253 4.05 -4.92 -23.22
C PRO A 253 4.38 -6.40 -23.47
N ALA A 254 5.08 -6.67 -24.57
CA ALA A 254 5.53 -8.01 -24.90
C ALA A 254 6.47 -8.58 -23.80
N PRO A 255 6.47 -9.91 -23.59
CA PRO A 255 7.36 -10.56 -22.64
C PRO A 255 8.84 -10.19 -22.87
N ARG A 256 9.58 -10.01 -21.77
CA ARG A 256 11.03 -9.74 -21.77
C ARG A 256 11.77 -10.87 -21.10
N CYS A 257 12.92 -11.28 -21.63
CA CYS A 257 13.64 -12.47 -21.14
C CYS A 257 12.77 -13.74 -21.01
N ASN A 258 11.81 -13.93 -21.92
CA ASN A 258 10.82 -15.02 -21.82
C ASN A 258 9.98 -14.98 -20.53
N LYS A 259 9.84 -13.81 -19.91
CA LYS A 259 9.00 -13.55 -18.74
C LYS A 259 7.91 -12.56 -19.12
N ALA A 260 6.68 -12.98 -18.87
CA ALA A 260 5.48 -12.21 -19.13
C ALA A 260 5.11 -11.38 -17.88
N PHE A 261 4.40 -10.27 -18.06
CA PHE A 261 4.01 -9.39 -16.96
C PHE A 261 2.70 -9.87 -16.30
N GLY A 262 2.73 -11.10 -15.78
CA GLY A 262 1.59 -11.77 -15.14
C GLY A 262 1.32 -11.34 -13.69
N ALA A 263 1.78 -10.16 -13.28
CA ALA A 263 1.63 -9.64 -11.92
C ALA A 263 1.85 -8.13 -11.92
N VAL A 264 1.27 -7.44 -10.94
CA VAL A 264 1.56 -6.02 -10.70
C VAL A 264 2.99 -5.78 -10.19
N ALA A 265 3.60 -6.75 -9.51
CA ALA A 265 5.00 -6.70 -9.12
C ALA A 265 5.57 -8.11 -9.03
N GLU A 266 6.81 -8.29 -9.50
CA GLU A 266 7.51 -9.57 -9.41
C GLU A 266 9.03 -9.36 -9.42
N SER A 267 9.74 -10.26 -8.76
CA SER A 267 11.20 -10.37 -8.82
C SER A 267 11.56 -11.78 -9.31
N ALA A 268 11.55 -11.96 -10.63
CA ALA A 268 11.64 -13.26 -11.30
C ALA A 268 13.07 -13.66 -11.72
N GLY A 269 14.09 -13.25 -10.96
CA GLY A 269 15.50 -13.57 -11.18
C GLY A 269 16.13 -12.85 -12.39
N SER A 270 15.63 -13.12 -13.61
CA SER A 270 16.10 -12.48 -14.84
C SER A 270 15.36 -11.17 -15.17
N LEU A 271 14.26 -10.89 -14.49
CA LEU A 271 13.43 -9.71 -14.71
C LEU A 271 12.76 -9.32 -13.39
N SER A 272 12.80 -8.04 -13.05
CA SER A 272 12.06 -7.48 -11.91
C SER A 272 11.27 -6.28 -12.36
N TRP A 273 10.01 -6.21 -11.94
CA TRP A 273 9.11 -5.11 -12.29
C TRP A 273 8.12 -4.81 -11.17
N THR A 274 7.50 -3.64 -11.26
CA THR A 274 6.38 -3.23 -10.41
C THR A 274 5.52 -2.20 -11.13
N THR A 275 4.25 -2.12 -10.76
CA THR A 275 3.38 -1.01 -11.12
C THR A 275 3.50 0.08 -10.07
N MET A 276 3.76 1.32 -10.48
CA MET A 276 3.76 2.48 -9.60
C MET A 276 3.61 3.77 -10.41
N ALA A 277 3.05 4.81 -9.81
CA ALA A 277 2.95 6.10 -10.48
C ALA A 277 4.34 6.77 -10.57
N LEU A 278 4.95 6.78 -11.75
CA LEU A 278 6.21 7.50 -12.01
C LEU A 278 6.00 8.78 -12.82
N THR A 279 5.04 8.77 -13.74
CA THR A 279 4.94 9.76 -14.82
C THR A 279 3.58 10.48 -14.89
N GLY A 280 2.67 10.16 -13.97
CA GLY A 280 1.28 10.61 -13.96
C GLY A 280 0.74 10.94 -12.57
N LYS A 281 -0.43 11.59 -12.54
CA LYS A 281 -1.09 12.06 -11.32
C LYS A 281 -1.91 10.95 -10.67
N LYS A 282 -1.21 9.91 -10.18
CA LYS A 282 -1.72 8.73 -9.43
C LYS A 282 -1.98 7.45 -10.24
N GLN A 283 -1.96 7.49 -11.58
CA GLN A 283 -2.09 6.26 -12.36
C GLN A 283 -0.79 5.43 -12.34
N PRO A 284 -0.88 4.11 -12.16
CA PRO A 284 0.29 3.26 -12.09
C PRO A 284 0.91 3.07 -13.48
N ASP A 285 2.20 3.37 -13.65
CA ASP A 285 3.00 2.94 -14.79
C ASP A 285 3.57 1.53 -14.54
N LEU A 286 3.87 0.75 -15.57
CA LEU A 286 4.65 -0.48 -15.43
C LEU A 286 6.14 -0.16 -15.52
N VAL A 287 6.89 -0.52 -14.49
CA VAL A 287 8.30 -0.14 -14.34
C VAL A 287 9.14 -1.39 -14.22
N VAL A 288 10.04 -1.59 -15.18
CA VAL A 288 11.04 -2.66 -15.13
C VAL A 288 12.29 -2.11 -14.45
N THR A 289 12.58 -2.63 -13.25
CA THR A 289 13.69 -2.16 -12.42
C THR A 289 14.95 -3.00 -12.60
N SER A 290 14.85 -4.19 -13.17
CA SER A 290 16.00 -5.04 -13.51
C SER A 290 15.66 -5.90 -14.72
N ASP A 291 16.57 -6.00 -15.67
CA ASP A 291 16.44 -6.85 -16.85
C ASP A 291 17.79 -7.51 -17.17
N ALA A 292 17.85 -8.84 -17.16
CA ALA A 292 19.07 -9.58 -17.48
C ALA A 292 19.38 -9.60 -18.99
N CYS A 293 18.40 -9.33 -19.85
CA CYS A 293 18.55 -9.23 -21.30
C CYS A 293 18.94 -7.81 -21.75
N ASP A 294 18.74 -6.83 -20.87
CA ASP A 294 19.26 -5.47 -21.03
C ASP A 294 19.91 -5.01 -19.73
N VAL A 295 21.22 -5.29 -19.61
CA VAL A 295 22.02 -5.00 -18.41
C VAL A 295 22.12 -3.52 -18.04
N THR A 296 21.64 -2.61 -18.91
CA THR A 296 21.56 -1.18 -18.57
C THR A 296 20.37 -0.88 -17.66
N VAL A 297 19.34 -1.73 -17.68
CA VAL A 297 18.16 -1.62 -16.81
C VAL A 297 18.48 -2.15 -15.41
N GLY A 298 18.32 -1.27 -14.42
CA GLY A 298 18.75 -1.50 -13.04
C GLY A 298 20.19 -1.09 -12.75
N ALA A 299 20.98 -0.75 -13.78
CA ALA A 299 22.34 -0.24 -13.64
C ALA A 299 22.45 1.28 -13.88
N SER A 300 21.80 1.80 -14.92
CA SER A 300 21.83 3.23 -15.26
C SER A 300 20.46 3.82 -15.57
N ARG A 301 19.44 2.98 -15.79
CA ARG A 301 18.05 3.43 -15.93
C ARG A 301 17.05 2.37 -15.48
N TRP A 302 15.79 2.76 -15.34
CA TRP A 302 14.64 1.87 -15.43
C TRP A 302 13.91 2.09 -16.75
N ASP A 303 13.20 1.06 -17.19
CA ASP A 303 12.32 1.15 -18.34
C ASP A 303 10.88 1.35 -17.85
N VAL A 304 10.23 2.41 -18.31
CA VAL A 304 8.90 2.84 -17.87
C VAL A 304 7.92 2.75 -19.02
N TYR A 305 6.95 1.85 -18.90
CA TYR A 305 5.84 1.73 -19.83
C TYR A 305 4.67 2.55 -19.31
N ARG A 306 4.53 3.75 -19.89
CA ARG A 306 3.54 4.73 -19.45
C ARG A 306 2.13 4.19 -19.51
N TRP A 307 1.34 4.48 -18.49
CA TRP A 307 -0.08 4.13 -18.45
C TRP A 307 -0.92 4.91 -19.48
N SER A 308 -1.96 4.25 -19.97
CA SER A 308 -3.12 4.82 -20.65
C SER A 308 -4.38 4.05 -20.26
N SER A 309 -5.56 4.62 -20.49
CA SER A 309 -6.84 3.99 -20.14
C SER A 309 -7.12 2.65 -20.85
N THR A 310 -6.30 2.24 -21.82
CA THR A 310 -6.44 0.98 -22.56
C THR A 310 -5.23 0.05 -22.43
N GLY A 311 -4.18 0.45 -21.71
CA GLY A 311 -2.96 -0.34 -21.62
C GLY A 311 -1.72 0.46 -21.26
N PHE A 312 -0.64 -0.25 -20.94
CA PHE A 312 0.69 0.32 -20.92
C PHE A 312 1.18 0.57 -22.34
N ALA A 313 2.02 1.59 -22.53
CA ALA A 313 2.69 1.84 -23.80
C ALA A 313 3.43 0.57 -24.29
N PRO A 314 3.49 0.30 -25.60
CA PRO A 314 4.18 -0.90 -26.12
C PRO A 314 5.71 -0.79 -26.06
N THR A 315 6.24 0.43 -25.93
CA THR A 315 7.68 0.71 -25.83
C THR A 315 7.95 1.57 -24.59
N PRO A 316 9.03 1.31 -23.84
CA PRO A 316 9.31 2.06 -22.63
C PRO A 316 9.99 3.40 -22.94
N SER A 317 9.77 4.38 -22.07
CA SER A 317 10.69 5.51 -21.88
C SER A 317 11.72 5.19 -20.80
N SER A 318 12.85 5.87 -20.80
CA SER A 318 13.89 5.70 -19.77
C SER A 318 13.63 6.59 -18.55
N PHE A 319 13.79 6.02 -17.36
CA PHE A 319 13.92 6.74 -16.10
C PHE A 319 15.37 6.61 -15.65
N ASP A 320 16.16 7.68 -15.73
CA ASP A 320 17.56 7.62 -15.33
C ASP A 320 17.70 7.35 -13.82
N ILE A 321 18.59 6.43 -13.46
CA ILE A 321 18.96 6.12 -12.07
C ILE A 321 20.46 6.35 -11.87
N PRO A 322 20.92 6.59 -10.65
CA PRO A 322 22.34 6.81 -10.37
C PRO A 322 23.16 5.57 -10.68
N ALA A 323 24.46 5.76 -10.94
CA ALA A 323 25.40 4.65 -11.03
C ALA A 323 25.37 3.80 -9.75
N PRO A 324 25.63 2.48 -9.84
CA PRO A 324 25.68 1.60 -8.67
C PRO A 324 26.61 2.11 -7.59
N ARG A 325 26.21 1.93 -6.32
CA ARG A 325 26.96 2.39 -5.15
C ARG A 325 27.15 1.26 -4.16
N CYS A 326 28.29 1.19 -3.49
CA CYS A 326 28.60 0.11 -2.56
C CYS A 326 28.37 -1.31 -3.11
N ASN A 327 28.72 -1.56 -4.37
CA ASN A 327 28.44 -2.81 -5.09
C ASN A 327 26.95 -3.20 -5.16
N ALA A 328 26.04 -2.26 -4.91
CA ALA A 328 24.60 -2.43 -5.02
C ALA A 328 24.06 -1.59 -6.20
N SER A 329 23.24 -2.24 -7.02
CA SER A 329 22.51 -1.60 -8.10
C SER A 329 21.14 -1.16 -7.62
N PHE A 330 20.57 -0.12 -8.24
CA PHE A 330 19.21 0.33 -8.00
C PHE A 330 18.20 -0.55 -8.76
N SER A 331 18.34 -1.87 -8.65
CA SER A 331 17.52 -2.88 -9.33
C SER A 331 16.14 -3.11 -8.71
N LYS A 332 15.80 -2.31 -7.69
CA LYS A 332 14.57 -2.36 -6.90
C LYS A 332 14.10 -0.94 -6.61
N VAL A 333 12.79 -0.78 -6.43
CA VAL A 333 12.19 0.51 -6.06
C VAL A 333 12.56 0.95 -4.64
N ALA A 334 12.84 0.00 -3.74
CA ALA A 334 13.33 0.30 -2.40
C ALA A 334 14.26 -0.81 -1.89
N SER A 335 15.13 -0.44 -0.94
CA SER A 335 16.03 -1.35 -0.25
C SER A 335 16.43 -0.77 1.10
N THR A 336 16.64 -1.64 2.08
CA THR A 336 17.05 -1.28 3.45
C THR A 336 18.31 -2.05 3.86
N SER A 337 19.22 -2.29 2.92
CA SER A 337 20.45 -3.02 3.21
C SER A 337 21.35 -2.25 4.17
N GLN A 338 22.28 -2.96 4.83
CA GLN A 338 23.20 -2.31 5.77
C GLN A 338 24.13 -1.30 5.09
N SER A 339 24.52 -1.52 3.83
CA SER A 339 25.44 -0.65 3.09
C SER A 339 24.76 0.46 2.30
N LEU A 340 23.55 0.22 1.80
CA LEU A 340 22.81 1.17 0.96
C LEU A 340 21.30 1.03 1.19
N ALA A 341 20.63 2.15 1.50
CA ALA A 341 19.18 2.21 1.66
C ALA A 341 18.57 3.32 0.79
N TRP A 342 17.48 2.99 0.11
CA TRP A 342 16.79 3.91 -0.80
C TRP A 342 15.32 3.54 -0.96
N SER A 343 14.54 4.49 -1.49
CA SER A 343 13.17 4.26 -1.93
C SER A 343 12.82 5.20 -3.08
N THR A 344 11.86 4.81 -3.91
CA THR A 344 11.14 5.72 -4.79
C THR A 344 10.06 6.43 -4.01
N LEU A 345 9.95 7.73 -4.24
CA LEU A 345 8.93 8.59 -3.63
C LEU A 345 8.29 9.40 -4.74
N ALA A 346 6.96 9.39 -4.82
CA ALA A 346 6.23 10.37 -5.62
C ALA A 346 6.29 11.72 -4.89
N LEU A 347 6.84 12.75 -5.54
CA LEU A 347 6.76 14.11 -5.01
C LEU A 347 5.52 14.78 -5.57
N VAL A 348 4.64 15.24 -4.68
CA VAL A 348 3.31 15.70 -5.09
C VAL A 348 3.37 17.04 -5.83
N ASP A 349 4.32 17.92 -5.48
CA ASP A 349 4.53 19.22 -6.15
C ASP A 349 4.95 19.13 -7.62
N THR A 350 5.70 18.07 -7.99
CA THR A 350 6.17 17.88 -9.38
C THR A 350 5.36 16.83 -10.13
N CYS A 351 4.54 16.03 -9.41
CA CYS A 351 3.91 14.82 -9.92
C CYS A 351 4.92 13.86 -10.60
N LYS A 352 6.19 13.96 -10.23
CA LYS A 352 7.28 13.10 -10.71
C LYS A 352 7.80 12.33 -9.51
N ALA A 353 7.98 11.03 -9.71
CA ALA A 353 8.69 10.25 -8.71
C ALA A 353 10.19 10.54 -8.77
N ALA A 354 10.82 10.42 -7.62
CA ALA A 354 12.25 10.52 -7.45
C ALA A 354 12.79 9.33 -6.67
N LEU A 355 14.05 9.00 -6.94
CA LEU A 355 14.80 8.06 -6.14
C LEU A 355 15.51 8.81 -5.02
N VAL A 356 15.29 8.38 -3.79
CA VAL A 356 15.89 8.99 -2.60
C VAL A 356 16.76 7.97 -1.89
N VAL A 357 18.05 8.29 -1.75
CA VAL A 357 19.03 7.47 -1.04
C VAL A 357 19.17 8.03 0.38
N THR A 358 18.77 7.22 1.36
CA THR A 358 18.71 7.62 2.77
C THR A 358 19.88 7.09 3.59
N LYS A 359 20.65 6.14 3.04
CA LYS A 359 21.90 5.64 3.61
C LYS A 359 22.84 5.20 2.50
N ASP A 360 24.09 5.61 2.57
CA ASP A 360 25.16 5.14 1.70
C ASP A 360 26.46 5.02 2.51
N THR A 361 26.95 3.80 2.74
CA THR A 361 28.20 3.62 3.50
C THR A 361 29.45 4.02 2.72
N CYS A 362 29.35 4.22 1.41
CA CYS A 362 30.43 4.65 0.54
C CYS A 362 30.49 6.17 0.39
N ASP A 363 29.40 6.86 0.72
CA ASP A 363 29.36 8.30 0.98
C ASP A 363 28.85 8.55 2.40
N ALA A 364 29.77 8.67 3.35
CA ALA A 364 29.45 8.87 4.76
C ALA A 364 28.63 10.14 5.07
N THR A 365 28.46 11.04 4.10
CA THR A 365 27.58 12.22 4.24
C THR A 365 26.10 11.87 4.01
N VAL A 366 25.82 10.81 3.25
CA VAL A 366 24.47 10.38 2.91
C VAL A 366 23.85 9.59 4.06
N GLY A 367 22.75 10.12 4.60
CA GLY A 367 22.09 9.58 5.80
C GLY A 367 22.62 10.16 7.11
N THR A 368 23.60 11.07 7.05
CA THR A 368 24.15 11.78 8.23
C THR A 368 23.96 13.29 8.14
N SER A 369 24.31 13.89 7.00
CA SER A 369 24.35 15.35 6.82
C SER A 369 23.66 15.84 5.55
N ARG A 370 23.41 14.94 4.59
CA ARG A 370 22.57 15.17 3.42
C ARG A 370 21.97 13.85 2.97
N TRP A 371 20.98 13.89 2.11
CA TRP A 371 20.51 12.74 1.34
C TRP A 371 20.75 13.00 -0.13
N ASP A 372 20.92 11.93 -0.91
CA ASP A 372 21.04 12.06 -2.36
C ASP A 372 19.66 11.83 -2.99
N TYR A 373 19.29 12.75 -3.90
CA TYR A 373 17.99 12.83 -4.52
C TYR A 373 18.12 12.88 -6.04
N TYR A 374 17.34 12.05 -6.74
CA TYR A 374 17.38 11.95 -8.20
C TYR A 374 15.97 12.05 -8.77
N ALA A 375 15.63 13.24 -9.26
CA ALA A 375 14.40 13.50 -9.99
C ALA A 375 14.53 13.07 -11.45
N GLN A 376 13.40 12.80 -12.08
CA GLN A 376 13.32 12.87 -13.53
C GLN A 376 13.45 14.33 -14.00
N PRO A 377 14.18 14.59 -15.10
CA PRO A 377 14.23 15.90 -15.76
C PRO A 377 12.83 16.46 -16.04
#